data_AF-A0A955GIL0-F1
#
_entry.id   AF-A0A955GIL0-F1
#
_cell.length_a   1.000
_cell.length_b   1.000
_cell.length_c   1.000
_cell.angle_alpha   90.00
_cell.angle_beta   90.00
_cell.angle_gamma   90.00
#
_symmetry.space_group_name_H-M   'P 1'
#
loop_
_entity.id
_entity.type
_entity.pdbx_description
1 polymer ?
#
loop_
_entity_poly.entity_id
_entity_poly.type
_entity_poly.pdbx_seq_one_letter_code
_entity_poly.pdbx_strand_id
1 'polypeptide(L)'
;MEWQSIFKHFALYGVLISWVFGSWLVWRTRHIDVRTTSELAVTSKKDYFIFATGISLAGIFLALCTYGYMRYNLTVPELYYYLYAFALTMQIITAWVPELPGKKHLIHWYSSWLLAHFMLPLGALLLVEGNYTDRTAQVSGVFQIFGVAILVIMVITETWGLHGEKSNKQVIRAQQVYAVLFQILILARIYV
;
A
#
# COMPACT_ATOMS: atom_id res chain seq x y z
N MET A 1 -27.02 -8.28 -9.89
CA MET A 1 -26.00 -7.63 -9.06
C MET A 1 -25.11 -6.84 -10.01
N GLU A 2 -25.08 -5.51 -9.91
CA GLU A 2 -24.26 -4.71 -10.83
C GLU A 2 -22.78 -5.07 -10.63
N TRP A 3 -22.09 -5.42 -11.72
CA TRP A 3 -20.69 -5.86 -11.71
C TRP A 3 -19.77 -4.94 -10.89
N GLN A 4 -20.09 -3.64 -10.86
CA GLN A 4 -19.38 -2.62 -10.08
C GLN A 4 -19.37 -2.90 -8.56
N SER A 5 -20.46 -3.43 -8.00
CA SER A 5 -20.54 -3.78 -6.58
C SER A 5 -19.61 -4.94 -6.24
N ILE A 6 -19.49 -5.93 -7.14
CA ILE A 6 -18.56 -7.06 -6.98
C ILE A 6 -17.11 -6.56 -6.95
N PHE A 7 -16.76 -5.60 -7.81
CA PHE A 7 -15.39 -5.08 -7.86
C PHE A 7 -14.95 -4.35 -6.60
N LYS A 8 -15.87 -3.71 -5.85
CA LYS A 8 -15.56 -3.12 -4.54
C LYS A 8 -15.02 -4.14 -3.54
N HIS A 9 -15.57 -5.36 -3.56
CA HIS A 9 -15.20 -6.43 -2.62
C HIS A 9 -13.75 -6.87 -2.80
N PHE A 10 -13.18 -6.74 -4.01
CA PHE A 10 -11.78 -7.03 -4.22
C PHE A 10 -10.86 -6.09 -3.42
N ALA A 11 -11.21 -4.82 -3.20
CA ALA A 11 -10.42 -3.98 -2.30
C ALA A 11 -10.43 -4.52 -0.87
N LEU A 12 -11.60 -4.94 -0.37
CA LEU A 12 -11.73 -5.55 0.96
C LEU A 12 -10.90 -6.84 1.05
N TYR A 13 -10.99 -7.73 0.07
CA TYR A 13 -10.19 -8.96 0.04
C TYR A 13 -8.69 -8.68 -0.01
N GLY A 14 -8.26 -7.72 -0.81
CA GLY A 14 -6.85 -7.32 -0.89
C GLY A 14 -6.32 -6.80 0.45
N VAL A 15 -7.10 -5.96 1.14
CA VAL A 15 -6.75 -5.46 2.49
C VAL A 15 -6.71 -6.58 3.51
N LEU A 16 -7.72 -7.45 3.55
CA LEU A 16 -7.77 -8.59 4.49
C LEU A 16 -6.58 -9.53 4.28
N ILE A 17 -6.23 -9.83 3.02
CA ILE A 17 -5.04 -10.62 2.71
C ILE A 17 -3.79 -9.91 3.22
N SER A 18 -3.63 -8.62 2.93
CA SER A 18 -2.46 -7.88 3.43
C SER A 18 -2.36 -7.91 4.97
N TRP A 19 -3.47 -7.77 5.68
CA TRP A 19 -3.50 -7.82 7.14
C TRP A 19 -3.19 -9.21 7.70
N VAL A 20 -3.78 -10.26 7.12
CA VAL A 20 -3.54 -11.64 7.55
C VAL A 20 -2.07 -11.98 7.38
N PHE A 21 -1.50 -11.74 6.19
CA PHE A 21 -0.11 -12.09 5.90
C PHE A 21 0.88 -11.19 6.64
N GLY A 22 0.62 -9.89 6.72
CA GLY A 22 1.47 -8.94 7.46
C GLY A 22 1.48 -9.18 8.97
N SER A 23 0.30 -9.44 9.57
CA SER A 23 0.18 -9.75 11.00
C SER A 23 0.79 -11.10 11.32
N TRP A 24 0.57 -12.11 10.47
CA TRP A 24 1.18 -13.42 10.62
C TRP A 24 2.71 -13.34 10.60
N LEU A 25 3.28 -12.59 9.65
CA LEU A 25 4.73 -12.42 9.54
C LEU A 25 5.28 -11.81 10.82
N VAL A 26 4.73 -10.68 11.27
CA VAL A 26 5.22 -10.00 12.49
C VAL A 26 5.01 -10.84 13.75
N TRP A 27 3.90 -11.55 13.89
CA TRP A 27 3.67 -12.43 15.03
C TRP A 27 4.70 -13.56 15.11
N ARG A 28 5.03 -14.15 13.94
CA ARG A 28 5.98 -15.26 13.82
C ARG A 28 7.42 -14.81 14.04
N THR A 29 7.79 -13.64 13.53
CA THR A 29 9.17 -13.13 13.57
C THR A 29 9.41 -12.10 14.68
N ARG A 30 8.48 -11.95 15.64
CA ARG A 30 8.56 -10.98 16.76
C ARG A 30 9.83 -11.02 17.62
N HIS A 31 10.57 -12.12 17.57
CA HIS A 31 11.80 -12.36 18.31
C HIS A 31 13.07 -12.01 17.52
N ILE A 32 12.91 -11.72 16.22
CA ILE A 32 14.00 -11.37 15.31
C ILE A 32 14.17 -9.85 15.32
N ASP A 33 15.41 -9.39 15.42
CA ASP A 33 15.76 -7.98 15.41
C ASP A 33 16.36 -7.57 14.05
N VAL A 34 15.50 -7.09 13.16
CA VAL A 34 15.89 -6.58 11.82
C VAL A 34 15.08 -5.32 11.52
N ARG A 35 15.59 -4.49 10.61
CA ARG A 35 15.13 -3.12 10.47
C ARG A 35 13.82 -3.00 9.71
N THR A 36 13.58 -3.88 8.74
CA THR A 36 12.43 -3.77 7.82
C THR A 36 11.58 -5.03 7.78
N THR A 37 10.33 -4.89 7.34
CA THR A 37 9.42 -6.02 7.13
C THR A 37 9.92 -6.96 6.01
N SER A 38 10.64 -6.43 5.02
CA SER A 38 11.25 -7.25 3.96
C SER A 38 12.40 -8.10 4.51
N GLU A 39 13.26 -7.52 5.36
CA GLU A 39 14.31 -8.25 6.07
C GLU A 39 13.72 -9.33 6.98
N LEU A 40 12.60 -9.06 7.67
CA LEU A 40 11.90 -10.08 8.48
C LEU A 40 11.46 -11.27 7.62
N ALA A 41 10.96 -11.01 6.41
CA ALA A 41 10.44 -12.05 5.52
C ALA A 41 11.54 -13.02 5.04
N VAL A 42 12.79 -12.56 4.85
CA VAL A 42 13.87 -13.42 4.34
C VAL A 42 14.57 -14.29 5.37
N THR A 43 14.21 -14.16 6.64
CA THR A 43 14.75 -14.98 7.72
C THR A 43 14.46 -16.47 7.52
N SER A 44 13.39 -16.80 6.78
CA SER A 44 12.96 -18.15 6.43
C SER A 44 12.42 -18.19 5.00
N LYS A 45 12.78 -19.21 4.22
CA LYS A 45 12.24 -19.39 2.85
C LYS A 45 10.71 -19.47 2.82
N LYS A 46 10.10 -20.07 3.85
CA LYS A 46 8.65 -20.19 3.97
C LYS A 46 8.01 -18.83 4.20
N ASP A 47 8.62 -18.02 5.06
CA ASP A 47 8.12 -16.72 5.49
C ASP A 47 8.22 -15.72 4.33
N TYR A 48 9.31 -15.80 3.57
CA TYR A 48 9.51 -15.08 2.31
C TYR A 48 8.42 -15.42 1.29
N PHE A 49 8.18 -16.70 1.02
CA PHE A 49 7.20 -17.12 0.03
C PHE A 49 5.77 -16.70 0.41
N ILE A 50 5.42 -16.85 1.70
CA ILE A 50 4.13 -16.43 2.24
C ILE A 50 3.98 -14.91 2.11
N PHE A 51 4.97 -14.13 2.53
CA PHE A 51 4.96 -12.67 2.39
C PHE A 51 4.83 -12.23 0.93
N ALA A 52 5.68 -12.75 0.04
CA ALA A 52 5.68 -12.40 -1.38
C ALA A 52 4.34 -12.71 -2.05
N THR A 53 3.76 -13.88 -1.74
CA THR A 53 2.45 -14.29 -2.24
C THR A 53 1.34 -13.40 -1.70
N GLY A 54 1.32 -13.14 -0.38
CA GLY A 54 0.31 -12.30 0.26
C GLY A 54 0.30 -10.88 -0.30
N ILE A 55 1.47 -10.26 -0.42
CA ILE A 55 1.59 -8.90 -1.00
C ILE A 55 1.21 -8.88 -2.48
N SER A 56 1.58 -9.92 -3.25
CA SER A 56 1.20 -10.01 -4.67
C SER A 56 -0.30 -10.17 -4.85
N LEU A 57 -0.93 -11.06 -4.08
CA LEU A 57 -2.38 -11.26 -4.09
C LEU A 57 -3.11 -9.98 -3.68
N ALA A 58 -2.67 -9.31 -2.62
CA ALA A 58 -3.23 -8.03 -2.20
C ALA A 58 -3.17 -6.99 -3.33
N GLY A 59 -2.04 -6.89 -4.04
CA GLY A 59 -1.89 -6.00 -5.20
C GLY A 59 -2.84 -6.36 -6.35
N ILE A 60 -2.96 -7.64 -6.69
CA ILE A 60 -3.88 -8.12 -7.74
C ILE A 60 -5.33 -7.76 -7.40
N PHE A 61 -5.74 -7.98 -6.16
CA PHE A 61 -7.09 -7.66 -5.71
C PHE A 61 -7.39 -6.16 -5.76
N LEU A 62 -6.44 -5.32 -5.32
CA LEU A 62 -6.56 -3.87 -5.48
C LEU A 62 -6.60 -3.45 -6.96
N ALA A 63 -5.88 -4.16 -7.84
CA ALA A 63 -5.96 -3.96 -9.28
C ALA A 63 -7.36 -4.23 -9.83
N LEU A 64 -7.95 -5.38 -9.46
CA LEU A 64 -9.31 -5.73 -9.89
C LEU A 64 -10.33 -4.68 -9.46
N CYS A 65 -10.20 -4.13 -8.24
CA CYS A 65 -11.03 -3.01 -7.81
C CYS A 65 -10.77 -1.74 -8.63
N THR A 66 -9.52 -1.40 -8.89
CA THR A 66 -9.15 -0.16 -9.60
C THR A 66 -9.66 -0.17 -11.05
N TYR A 67 -9.41 -1.25 -11.80
CA TYR A 67 -9.83 -1.35 -13.19
C TYR A 67 -11.31 -1.73 -13.37
N GLY A 68 -11.93 -2.34 -12.35
CA GLY A 68 -13.31 -2.83 -12.43
C GLY A 68 -14.37 -1.96 -11.74
N TYR A 69 -14.04 -1.26 -10.66
CA TYR A 69 -14.95 -0.33 -9.97
C TYR A 69 -14.60 1.12 -10.28
N MET A 70 -13.37 1.52 -9.99
CA MET A 70 -12.98 2.93 -9.98
C MET A 70 -12.99 3.54 -11.38
N ARG A 71 -12.59 2.77 -12.39
CA ARG A 71 -12.67 3.16 -13.81
C ARG A 71 -14.05 3.61 -14.26
N TYR A 72 -15.11 3.06 -13.68
CA TYR A 72 -16.48 3.36 -14.08
C TYR A 72 -17.18 4.35 -13.14
N ASN A 73 -16.66 4.56 -11.93
CA ASN A 73 -17.31 5.35 -10.89
C ASN A 73 -16.61 6.67 -10.57
N LEU A 74 -15.32 6.81 -10.89
CA LEU A 74 -14.52 8.00 -10.58
C LEU A 74 -14.00 8.67 -11.86
N THR A 75 -13.87 9.98 -11.83
CA THR A 75 -13.38 10.82 -12.94
C THR A 75 -11.85 10.85 -13.04
N VAL A 76 -11.21 9.69 -13.01
CA VAL A 76 -9.74 9.61 -12.94
C VAL A 76 -9.11 9.61 -14.34
N PRO A 77 -8.06 10.41 -14.62
CA PRO A 77 -7.41 10.43 -15.94
C PRO A 77 -6.76 9.10 -16.31
N GLU A 78 -6.65 8.79 -17.61
CA GLU A 78 -6.02 7.54 -18.08
C GLU A 78 -4.59 7.34 -17.57
N LEU A 79 -3.84 8.44 -17.43
CA LEU A 79 -2.49 8.44 -16.86
C LEU A 79 -2.44 7.79 -15.47
N TYR A 80 -3.47 7.96 -14.65
CA TYR A 80 -3.56 7.32 -13.33
C TYR A 80 -3.44 5.81 -13.43
N TYR A 81 -4.13 5.19 -14.40
CA TYR A 81 -4.13 3.74 -14.55
C TYR A 81 -2.78 3.21 -15.04
N TYR A 82 -2.06 3.97 -15.86
CA TYR A 82 -0.70 3.59 -16.26
C TYR A 82 0.28 3.68 -15.08
N LEU A 83 0.21 4.77 -14.32
CA LEU A 83 1.03 4.94 -13.11
C LEU A 83 0.71 3.89 -12.05
N TYR A 84 -0.56 3.53 -11.91
CA TYR A 84 -1.00 2.48 -10.98
C TYR A 84 -0.55 1.07 -11.42
N ALA A 85 -0.63 0.73 -12.71
CA ALA A 85 -0.05 -0.51 -13.24
C ALA A 85 1.46 -0.59 -12.98
N PHE A 86 2.16 0.54 -13.17
CA PHE A 86 3.58 0.63 -12.89
C PHE A 86 3.88 0.44 -11.40
N ALA A 87 3.11 1.09 -10.52
CA ALA A 87 3.21 0.91 -9.07
C ALA A 87 2.99 -0.55 -8.66
N LEU A 88 1.96 -1.23 -9.20
CA LEU A 88 1.73 -2.66 -8.95
C LEU A 88 2.90 -3.53 -9.41
N THR A 89 3.51 -3.20 -10.55
CA THR A 89 4.70 -3.90 -11.02
C THR A 89 5.85 -3.74 -10.03
N MET A 90 6.07 -2.52 -9.53
CA MET A 90 7.08 -2.26 -8.49
C MET A 90 6.76 -2.99 -7.18
N GLN A 91 5.48 -3.09 -6.78
CA GLN A 91 5.06 -3.87 -5.61
C GLN A 91 5.40 -5.35 -5.76
N ILE A 92 5.13 -5.95 -6.93
CA ILE A 92 5.48 -7.34 -7.21
C ILE A 92 7.00 -7.52 -7.18
N ILE A 93 7.76 -6.63 -7.82
CA ILE A 93 9.23 -6.68 -7.77
C ILE A 93 9.72 -6.59 -6.32
N THR A 94 9.21 -5.65 -5.54
CA THR A 94 9.58 -5.45 -4.12
C THR A 94 9.25 -6.68 -3.27
N ALA A 95 8.14 -7.36 -3.58
CA ALA A 95 7.70 -8.57 -2.88
C ALA A 95 8.60 -9.79 -3.18
N TRP A 96 9.05 -9.94 -4.44
CA TRP A 96 9.82 -11.10 -4.92
C TRP A 96 11.33 -10.84 -5.02
N VAL A 97 11.78 -9.61 -4.81
CA VAL A 97 13.19 -9.26 -4.70
C VAL A 97 13.39 -8.74 -3.29
N PRO A 98 13.79 -9.59 -2.34
CA PRO A 98 13.88 -9.17 -0.97
C PRO A 98 15.11 -8.29 -0.71
N GLU A 99 15.03 -7.54 0.38
CA GLU A 99 16.12 -6.73 0.89
C GLU A 99 17.26 -7.62 1.42
N LEU A 100 18.25 -7.89 0.55
CA LEU A 100 19.45 -8.67 0.86
C LEU A 100 20.68 -7.93 0.32
N PRO A 101 21.84 -7.99 1.01
CA PRO A 101 23.05 -7.30 0.58
C PRO A 101 23.43 -7.54 -0.89
N GLY A 102 24.00 -6.51 -1.52
CA GLY A 102 24.45 -6.55 -2.92
C GLY A 102 23.38 -6.08 -3.92
N LYS A 103 23.34 -6.71 -5.10
CA LYS A 103 22.46 -6.27 -6.21
C LYS A 103 20.97 -6.34 -5.87
N LYS A 104 20.56 -7.30 -5.04
CA LYS A 104 19.16 -7.45 -4.62
C LYS A 104 18.69 -6.28 -3.76
N HIS A 105 19.52 -5.80 -2.84
CA HIS A 105 19.23 -4.60 -2.05
C HIS A 105 18.97 -3.40 -2.96
N LEU A 106 19.82 -3.15 -3.96
CA LEU A 106 19.61 -2.04 -4.89
C LEU A 106 18.27 -2.14 -5.63
N ILE A 107 17.94 -3.31 -6.17
CA ILE A 107 16.68 -3.52 -6.88
C ILE A 107 15.49 -3.33 -5.93
N HIS A 108 15.54 -3.91 -4.74
CA HIS A 108 14.50 -3.75 -3.71
C HIS A 108 14.33 -2.29 -3.30
N TRP A 109 15.44 -1.59 -3.06
CA TRP A 109 15.45 -0.21 -2.64
C TRP A 109 14.86 0.72 -3.71
N TYR A 110 15.31 0.62 -4.96
CA TYR A 110 14.74 1.43 -6.05
C TYR A 110 13.27 1.10 -6.32
N SER A 111 12.88 -0.18 -6.34
CA SER A 111 11.49 -0.58 -6.58
C SER A 111 10.56 -0.14 -5.45
N SER A 112 10.97 -0.27 -4.19
CA SER A 112 10.20 0.21 -3.04
C SER A 112 10.08 1.74 -3.01
N TRP A 113 11.14 2.46 -3.39
CA TRP A 113 11.12 3.92 -3.47
C TRP A 113 10.19 4.42 -4.58
N LEU A 114 10.27 3.83 -5.77
CA LEU A 114 9.36 4.11 -6.87
C LEU A 114 7.91 3.76 -6.49
N LEU A 115 7.69 2.60 -5.88
CA LEU A 115 6.37 2.19 -5.38
C LEU A 115 5.79 3.26 -4.44
N ALA A 116 6.55 3.69 -3.44
CA ALA A 116 6.12 4.71 -2.49
C ALA A 116 5.81 6.04 -3.20
N HIS A 117 6.68 6.46 -4.12
CA HIS A 117 6.51 7.69 -4.90
C HIS A 117 5.26 7.70 -5.80
N PHE A 118 4.85 6.55 -6.32
CA PHE A 118 3.63 6.46 -7.14
C PHE A 118 2.39 6.22 -6.30
N MET A 119 2.42 5.31 -5.31
CA MET A 119 1.23 4.97 -4.52
C MET A 119 0.69 6.15 -3.70
N LEU A 120 1.57 7.06 -3.29
CA LEU A 120 1.16 8.22 -2.48
C LEU A 120 0.33 9.26 -3.24
N PRO A 121 0.82 9.84 -4.35
CA PRO A 121 0.02 10.73 -5.18
C PRO A 121 -1.23 10.04 -5.72
N LEU A 122 -1.14 8.76 -6.10
CA LEU A 122 -2.30 8.00 -6.56
C LEU A 122 -3.36 7.88 -5.46
N GLY A 123 -2.96 7.50 -4.23
CA GLY A 123 -3.86 7.46 -3.07
C GLY A 123 -4.47 8.82 -2.75
N ALA A 124 -3.67 9.90 -2.79
CA ALA A 124 -4.16 11.25 -2.59
C ALA A 124 -5.17 11.66 -3.68
N LEU A 125 -4.90 11.32 -4.95
CA LEU A 125 -5.81 11.58 -6.06
C LEU A 125 -7.16 10.88 -5.83
N LEU A 126 -7.17 9.62 -5.40
CA LEU A 126 -8.40 8.88 -5.10
C LEU A 126 -9.27 9.52 -4.03
N LEU A 127 -8.63 10.14 -3.05
CA LEU A 127 -9.29 10.82 -1.96
C LEU A 127 -9.92 12.14 -2.42
N VAL A 128 -9.37 12.78 -3.47
CA VAL A 128 -9.88 14.07 -3.95
C VAL A 128 -10.81 13.99 -5.16
N GLU A 129 -10.85 12.88 -5.89
CA GLU A 129 -11.69 12.77 -7.10
C GLU A 129 -13.22 12.74 -6.83
N GLY A 130 -14.02 13.09 -7.83
CA GLY A 130 -15.49 13.07 -7.77
C GLY A 130 -16.13 11.78 -8.30
N ASN A 131 -17.41 11.56 -7.98
CA ASN A 131 -18.21 10.49 -8.60
C ASN A 131 -18.60 10.90 -10.03
N TYR A 132 -18.53 9.97 -10.98
CA TYR A 132 -18.85 10.23 -12.40
C TYR A 132 -20.29 10.73 -12.63
N THR A 133 -21.20 10.38 -11.71
CA THR A 133 -22.60 10.81 -11.70
C THR A 133 -22.80 12.24 -11.18
N ASP A 134 -21.91 12.74 -10.32
CA ASP A 134 -21.93 14.10 -9.78
C ASP A 134 -20.85 14.94 -10.48
N ARG A 135 -21.22 15.62 -11.58
CA ARG A 135 -20.32 16.49 -12.35
C ARG A 135 -19.78 17.69 -11.56
N THR A 136 -20.36 17.99 -10.40
CA THR A 136 -19.78 18.91 -9.42
C THR A 136 -18.92 18.11 -8.47
N ALA A 137 -17.69 17.80 -8.88
CA ALA A 137 -16.70 17.15 -8.04
C ALA A 137 -16.36 18.05 -6.83
N GLN A 138 -17.20 18.04 -5.81
CA GLN A 138 -16.85 18.59 -4.52
C GLN A 138 -15.92 17.58 -3.88
N VAL A 139 -14.64 17.90 -3.93
CA VAL A 139 -13.67 17.25 -3.08
C VAL A 139 -14.15 17.41 -1.64
N SER A 140 -14.58 16.32 -1.00
CA SER A 140 -14.99 16.40 0.40
C SER A 140 -13.79 16.90 1.21
N GLY A 141 -13.95 18.03 1.90
CA GLY A 141 -12.88 18.63 2.72
C GLY A 141 -12.32 17.66 3.76
N VAL A 142 -13.11 16.66 4.16
CA VAL A 142 -12.67 15.54 5.01
C VAL A 142 -11.54 14.76 4.33
N PHE A 143 -11.69 14.36 3.07
CA PHE A 143 -10.67 13.57 2.37
C PHE A 143 -9.39 14.35 2.07
N GLN A 144 -9.47 15.67 1.86
CA GLN A 144 -8.28 16.54 1.75
C GLN A 144 -7.51 16.62 3.05
N ILE A 145 -8.20 16.90 4.17
CA ILE A 145 -7.57 16.98 5.50
C ILE A 145 -6.92 15.63 5.85
N PHE A 146 -7.57 14.52 5.51
CA PHE A 146 -7.02 13.18 5.72
C PHE A 146 -5.82 12.86 4.82
N GLY A 147 -5.84 13.24 3.53
CA GLY A 147 -4.69 13.07 2.63
C GLY A 147 -3.47 13.88 3.09
N VAL A 148 -3.69 15.11 3.55
CA VAL A 148 -2.64 15.94 4.18
C VAL A 148 -2.15 15.30 5.49
N ALA A 149 -3.04 14.73 6.31
CA ALA A 149 -2.65 14.04 7.53
C ALA A 149 -1.76 12.81 7.25
N ILE A 150 -2.00 12.05 6.17
CA ILE A 150 -1.10 10.96 5.76
C ILE A 150 0.26 11.51 5.37
N LEU A 151 0.33 12.54 4.52
CA LEU A 151 1.59 13.16 4.12
C LEU A 151 2.37 13.67 5.35
N VAL A 152 1.67 14.27 6.32
CA VAL A 152 2.25 14.70 7.60
C VAL A 152 2.74 13.49 8.41
N ILE A 153 1.97 12.41 8.52
CA ILE A 153 2.40 11.18 9.21
C ILE A 153 3.62 10.56 8.51
N MET A 154 3.70 10.60 7.18
CA MET A 154 4.84 10.10 6.41
C MET A 154 6.08 10.95 6.61
N VAL A 155 5.93 12.27 6.50
CA VAL A 155 7.00 13.21 6.81
C VAL A 155 7.45 13.00 8.24
N ILE A 156 6.54 12.88 9.21
CA ILE A 156 6.88 12.61 10.62
C ILE A 156 7.56 11.25 10.78
N THR A 157 7.10 10.18 10.13
CA THR A 157 7.71 8.85 10.27
C THR A 157 9.09 8.77 9.60
N GLU A 158 9.29 9.44 8.46
CA GLU A 158 10.61 9.60 7.82
C GLU A 158 11.52 10.54 8.61
N THR A 159 11.07 11.74 8.97
CA THR A 159 11.88 12.73 9.73
C THR A 159 12.19 12.26 11.15
N TRP A 160 11.23 11.63 11.84
CA TRP A 160 11.52 10.94 13.11
C TRP A 160 12.41 9.72 12.89
N GLY A 161 12.41 9.10 11.71
CA GLY A 161 13.34 8.03 11.33
C GLY A 161 14.79 8.52 11.15
N LEU A 162 14.98 9.83 10.91
CA LEU A 162 16.28 10.45 10.67
C LEU A 162 16.94 11.04 11.94
N HIS A 163 16.22 11.20 13.05
CA HIS A 163 16.67 11.99 14.21
C HIS A 163 16.94 11.21 15.51
N GLY A 164 17.14 9.88 15.47
CA GLY A 164 17.59 9.15 16.67
C GLY A 164 17.85 7.65 16.46
N GLU A 165 18.61 7.05 17.37
CA GLU A 165 18.85 5.60 17.50
C GLU A 165 17.53 4.87 17.81
N LYS A 166 16.69 4.68 16.79
CA LYS A 166 15.45 3.93 16.94
C LYS A 166 15.74 2.43 16.92
N SER A 167 15.06 1.71 17.80
CA SER A 167 15.05 0.25 17.73
C SER A 167 14.40 -0.21 16.42
N ASN A 168 14.95 -1.26 15.83
CA ASN A 168 14.42 -1.96 14.66
C ASN A 168 12.91 -2.24 14.77
N LYS A 169 12.44 -2.62 15.97
CA LYS A 169 11.02 -2.86 16.26
C LYS A 169 10.12 -1.63 16.10
N GLN A 170 10.61 -0.43 16.44
CA GLN A 170 9.84 0.80 16.25
C GLN A 170 9.67 1.14 14.78
N VAL A 171 10.69 0.86 13.95
CA VAL A 171 10.64 1.07 12.49
C VAL A 171 9.58 0.15 11.87
N ILE A 172 9.60 -1.14 12.21
CA ILE A 172 8.60 -2.11 11.73
C ILE A 172 7.17 -1.69 12.14
N ARG A 173 6.96 -1.28 13.40
CA ARG A 173 5.64 -0.82 13.86
C ARG A 173 5.15 0.39 13.08
N ALA A 174 6.04 1.35 12.81
CA ALA A 174 5.68 2.52 12.01
C ALA A 174 5.27 2.14 10.59
N GLN A 175 6.01 1.22 9.94
CA GLN A 175 5.65 0.69 8.60
C GLN A 175 4.27 0.02 8.61
N GLN A 176 3.97 -0.78 9.64
CA GLN A 176 2.67 -1.46 9.75
C GLN A 176 1.51 -0.49 9.99
N VAL A 177 1.66 0.45 10.92
CA VAL A 177 0.63 1.45 11.22
C VAL A 177 0.33 2.27 9.97
N TYR A 178 1.36 2.68 9.24
CA TYR A 178 1.21 3.38 7.97
C TYR A 178 0.41 2.55 6.95
N ALA A 179 0.80 1.29 6.72
CA ALA A 179 0.12 0.41 5.76
C ALA A 179 -1.35 0.19 6.14
N VAL A 180 -1.65 -0.04 7.42
CA VAL A 180 -3.02 -0.23 7.92
C VAL A 180 -3.86 1.03 7.72
N LEU A 181 -3.34 2.20 8.10
CA LEU A 181 -4.04 3.48 7.91
C LEU A 181 -4.36 3.74 6.44
N PHE A 182 -3.38 3.54 5.55
CA PHE A 182 -3.57 3.68 4.10
C PHE A 182 -4.70 2.75 3.58
N GLN A 183 -4.71 1.50 4.03
CA GLN A 183 -5.72 0.52 3.62
C GLN A 183 -7.12 0.84 4.16
N ILE A 184 -7.23 1.28 5.42
CA ILE A 184 -8.51 1.75 5.98
C ILE A 184 -9.07 2.90 5.14
N LEU A 185 -8.21 3.81 4.69
CA LEU A 185 -8.64 4.97 3.91
C LEU A 185 -9.10 4.60 2.51
N ILE A 186 -8.42 3.68 1.84
CA ILE A 186 -8.90 3.12 0.57
C ILE A 186 -10.28 2.49 0.76
N LEU A 187 -10.48 1.72 1.83
CA LEU A 187 -11.79 1.12 2.11
C LEU A 187 -12.84 2.18 2.41
N ALA A 188 -12.54 3.15 3.28
CA ALA A 188 -13.46 4.25 3.57
C ALA A 188 -13.89 4.96 2.28
N ARG A 189 -12.97 5.22 1.36
CA ARG A 189 -13.29 5.85 0.07
C ARG A 189 -14.16 5.00 -0.85
N ILE A 190 -14.06 3.68 -0.79
CA ILE A 190 -14.82 2.78 -1.67
C ILE A 190 -16.24 2.50 -1.12
N TYR A 191 -16.38 2.52 0.20
CA TYR A 191 -17.57 2.07 0.92
C TYR A 191 -18.38 3.17 1.60
N VAL A 192 -17.85 4.40 1.73
CA VAL A 192 -18.55 5.59 2.24
C VAL A 192 -18.81 6.56 1.10
#